data_AF-A0A832GJN6-F1
#
_entry.id   AF-A0A832GJN6-F1
#
_cell.length_a   1.000
_cell.length_b   1.000
_cell.length_c   1.000
_cell.angle_alpha   90.00
_cell.angle_beta   90.00
_cell.angle_gamma   90.00
#
_symmetry.space_group_name_H-M   'P 1'
#
loop_
_entity.id
_entity.type
_entity.pdbx_description
1 polymer ?
#
loop_
_entity_poly.entity_id
_entity_poly.type
_entity_poly.pdbx_seq_one_letter_code
_entity_poly.pdbx_strand_id
1 'polypeptide(L)'
;MAKVITPRTVDYAEWYNDVVLRSGLAEYSAVRGCMIIKPLGYALWENMRAVLDQMFKETGHVNAYFPLFIPKSFLSREAQHVEGFAKECAVVTHHRLKLTDDGSGVVVDPDAKLEEELIVRPTSETIIWHTYRDWIQSYRDLPLLINQWANVVRWEMRTRPFLRTAEF
;
A
#
# COMPACT_ATOMS: atom_id res chain seq x y z
N MET A 1 7.76 -25.80 26.11
CA MET A 1 6.62 -26.57 25.57
C MET A 1 6.21 -25.94 24.25
N ALA A 2 6.36 -26.67 23.14
CA ALA A 2 5.99 -26.18 21.82
C ALA A 2 4.49 -25.90 21.81
N LYS A 3 4.11 -24.63 21.72
CA LYS A 3 2.70 -24.22 21.61
C LYS A 3 2.15 -24.84 20.32
N VAL A 4 1.10 -25.63 20.43
CA VAL A 4 0.47 -26.40 19.34
C VAL A 4 -0.05 -25.43 18.26
N ILE A 5 0.15 -25.78 16.98
CA ILE A 5 -0.54 -25.16 15.84
C ILE A 5 -1.95 -25.75 15.79
N THR A 6 -2.97 -24.92 15.73
CA THR A 6 -4.37 -25.35 15.66
C THR A 6 -4.60 -26.25 14.46
N PRO A 7 -5.20 -27.45 14.58
CA PRO A 7 -5.49 -28.29 13.43
C PRO A 7 -6.41 -27.58 12.44
N ARG A 8 -6.06 -27.62 11.15
CA ARG A 8 -6.80 -26.97 10.07
C ARG A 8 -8.29 -27.33 10.03
N THR A 9 -8.64 -28.56 10.41
CA THR A 9 -10.02 -29.07 10.42
C THR A 9 -10.87 -28.55 11.58
N VAL A 10 -10.24 -28.01 12.63
CA VAL A 10 -10.91 -27.48 13.82
C VAL A 10 -11.21 -25.99 13.63
N ASP A 11 -10.19 -25.21 13.27
CA ASP A 11 -10.33 -23.79 12.98
C ASP A 11 -9.33 -23.39 11.89
N TYR A 12 -9.84 -23.10 10.69
CA TYR A 12 -9.02 -22.71 9.56
C TYR A 12 -8.42 -21.30 9.71
N ALA A 13 -9.15 -20.38 10.35
CA ALA A 13 -8.68 -19.01 10.52
C ALA A 13 -7.51 -18.98 11.49
N GLU A 14 -7.65 -19.66 12.63
CA GLU A 14 -6.59 -19.75 13.63
C GLU A 14 -5.41 -20.58 13.14
N TRP A 15 -5.65 -21.72 12.47
CA TRP A 15 -4.58 -22.51 11.86
C TRP A 15 -3.69 -21.68 10.92
N TYR A 16 -4.30 -20.85 10.06
CA TYR A 16 -3.55 -20.02 9.13
C TYR A 16 -2.70 -18.97 9.86
N ASN A 17 -3.27 -18.30 10.87
CA ASN A 17 -2.54 -17.32 11.66
C ASN A 17 -1.39 -17.99 12.42
N ASP A 18 -1.64 -19.14 13.05
CA ASP A 18 -0.63 -19.94 13.71
C ASP A 18 0.52 -20.29 12.75
N VAL A 19 0.21 -20.79 11.54
CA VAL A 19 1.23 -21.12 10.54
C VAL A 19 2.06 -19.90 10.20
N VAL A 20 1.43 -18.79 9.77
CA VAL A 20 2.13 -17.57 9.34
C VAL A 20 3.05 -17.01 10.43
N LEU A 21 2.54 -16.87 11.65
CA LEU A 21 3.25 -16.24 12.75
C LEU A 21 4.37 -17.16 13.28
N ARG A 22 4.09 -18.46 13.40
CA ARG A 22 5.03 -19.41 14.04
C ARG A 22 6.09 -19.93 13.08
N SER A 23 5.84 -19.94 11.78
CA SER A 23 6.87 -20.19 10.78
C SER A 23 7.78 -18.98 10.56
N GLY A 24 7.49 -17.84 11.19
CA GLY A 24 8.29 -16.63 11.08
C GLY A 24 8.19 -15.96 9.70
N LEU A 25 7.03 -16.04 9.03
CA LEU A 25 6.79 -15.35 7.77
C LEU A 25 6.47 -13.87 7.98
N ALA A 26 5.61 -13.58 8.96
CA ALA A 26 5.24 -12.22 9.33
C ALA A 26 4.92 -12.13 10.83
N GLU A 27 4.85 -10.91 11.34
CA GLU A 27 4.34 -10.59 12.66
C GLU A 27 3.48 -9.33 12.60
N TYR A 28 2.57 -9.16 13.57
CA TYR A 28 1.76 -7.95 13.64
C TYR A 28 2.64 -6.75 14.01
N SER A 29 2.48 -5.65 13.28
CA SER A 29 3.18 -4.40 13.61
C SER A 29 2.49 -3.66 14.76
N ALA A 30 3.15 -2.61 15.29
CA ALA A 30 2.52 -1.69 16.23
C ALA A 30 1.38 -0.85 15.60
N VAL A 31 1.33 -0.79 14.27
CA VAL A 31 0.26 -0.12 13.51
C VAL A 31 -0.83 -1.12 13.20
N ARG A 32 -2.06 -0.82 13.64
CA ARG A 32 -3.22 -1.68 13.39
C ARG A 32 -3.38 -1.91 11.88
N GLY A 33 -3.50 -3.18 11.51
CA GLY A 33 -3.74 -3.59 10.13
C GLY A 33 -2.48 -3.76 9.28
N CYS A 34 -1.32 -3.27 9.74
CA CYS A 34 -0.03 -3.51 9.09
C CYS A 34 0.67 -4.73 9.70
N MET A 35 1.50 -5.37 8.89
CA MET A 35 2.35 -6.50 9.29
C MET A 35 3.81 -6.19 9.01
N ILE A 36 4.70 -6.73 9.82
CA ILE A 36 6.12 -6.80 9.52
C ILE A 36 6.33 -8.11 8.77
N ILE A 37 6.72 -8.04 7.49
CA ILE A 37 7.12 -9.21 6.72
C ILE A 37 8.55 -9.55 7.10
N LYS A 38 8.77 -10.72 7.70
CA LYS A 38 10.07 -11.16 8.19
C LYS A 38 10.94 -11.66 7.03
N PRO A 39 12.27 -11.84 7.21
CA PRO A 39 13.16 -12.23 6.11
C PRO A 39 12.69 -13.45 5.31
N LEU A 40 12.15 -14.48 5.97
CA LEU A 40 11.62 -15.65 5.28
C LEU A 40 10.41 -15.31 4.40
N GLY A 41 9.46 -14.52 4.92
CA GLY A 41 8.29 -14.09 4.14
C GLY A 41 8.66 -13.15 3.00
N TYR A 42 9.63 -12.26 3.24
CA TYR A 42 10.05 -11.29 2.24
C TYR A 42 10.84 -11.95 1.11
N ALA A 43 11.66 -12.97 1.41
CA ALA A 43 12.34 -13.76 0.39
C ALA A 43 11.37 -14.46 -0.57
N LEU A 44 10.21 -14.92 -0.07
CA LEU A 44 9.16 -15.47 -0.94
C LEU A 44 8.60 -14.40 -1.88
N TRP A 45 8.35 -13.20 -1.37
CA TRP A 45 7.94 -12.07 -2.19
C TRP A 45 8.99 -11.69 -3.24
N GLU A 46 10.27 -11.62 -2.87
CA GLU A 46 11.36 -11.32 -3.80
C GLU A 46 11.43 -12.32 -4.96
N ASN A 47 11.27 -13.62 -4.65
CA ASN A 47 11.24 -14.67 -5.66
C ASN A 47 10.04 -14.53 -6.60
N MET A 48 8.84 -14.30 -6.06
CA MET A 48 7.63 -14.08 -6.87
C MET A 48 7.77 -12.85 -7.76
N ARG A 49 8.19 -11.72 -7.17
CA ARG A 49 8.42 -10.46 -7.87
C ARG A 49 9.43 -10.65 -8.99
N ALA A 50 10.57 -11.31 -8.74
CA ALA A 50 11.61 -11.49 -9.75
C ALA A 50 11.10 -12.25 -10.98
N VAL A 51 10.32 -13.32 -10.78
CA VAL A 51 9.72 -14.08 -11.88
C VAL A 51 8.71 -13.23 -12.65
N LEU A 52 7.79 -12.56 -11.95
CA LEU A 52 6.79 -11.71 -12.58
C LEU A 52 7.40 -10.52 -13.33
N ASP A 53 8.42 -9.89 -12.74
CA ASP A 53 9.14 -8.76 -13.33
C ASP A 53 9.81 -9.16 -14.65
N GLN A 54 10.40 -10.36 -14.69
CA GLN A 54 10.96 -10.93 -15.91
C GLN A 54 9.87 -11.16 -16.97
N MET A 55 8.74 -11.76 -16.59
CA MET A 55 7.61 -12.00 -17.49
C MET A 55 6.99 -10.69 -18.04
N PHE A 56 6.90 -9.64 -17.23
CA PHE A 56 6.43 -8.33 -17.69
C PHE A 56 7.40 -7.72 -18.71
N LYS A 57 8.71 -7.82 -18.47
CA LYS A 57 9.72 -7.32 -19.43
C LYS A 57 9.71 -8.08 -20.74
N GLU A 58 9.49 -9.39 -20.71
CA GLU A 58 9.37 -10.22 -21.92
C GLU A 58 8.18 -9.81 -22.82
N THR A 59 7.16 -9.18 -22.23
CA THR A 59 5.99 -8.65 -22.96
C THR A 59 6.12 -7.17 -23.33
N GLY A 60 7.30 -6.56 -23.12
CA GLY A 60 7.58 -5.18 -23.50
C GLY A 60 7.21 -4.13 -22.44
N HIS A 61 6.82 -4.55 -21.22
CA HIS A 61 6.59 -3.60 -20.13
C HIS A 61 7.92 -3.05 -19.60
N VAL A 62 7.92 -1.78 -19.21
CA VAL A 62 9.04 -1.15 -18.51
C VAL A 62 8.60 -0.70 -17.12
N ASN A 63 9.49 -0.85 -16.14
CA ASN A 63 9.20 -0.41 -14.79
C ASN A 63 9.31 1.11 -14.68
N ALA A 64 8.35 1.73 -14.03
CA ALA A 64 8.42 3.12 -13.60
C ALA A 64 7.98 3.23 -12.13
N TYR A 65 8.20 4.41 -11.55
CA TYR A 65 7.78 4.70 -10.19
C TYR A 65 7.02 6.02 -10.14
N PHE A 66 5.77 5.94 -9.69
CA PHE A 66 4.94 7.10 -9.37
C PHE A 66 4.93 7.35 -7.86
N PRO A 67 4.88 8.62 -7.43
CA PRO A 67 4.86 8.99 -6.02
C PRO A 67 3.77 8.27 -5.20
N LEU A 68 4.06 8.10 -3.90
CA LEU A 68 3.13 7.53 -2.92
C LEU A 68 1.94 8.46 -2.66
N PHE A 69 2.16 9.77 -2.71
CA PHE A 69 1.17 10.79 -2.38
C PHE A 69 0.44 11.26 -3.63
N ILE A 70 -0.89 11.35 -3.52
CA ILE A 70 -1.77 11.81 -4.59
C ILE A 70 -2.55 13.04 -4.09
N PRO A 71 -2.57 14.16 -4.82
CA PRO A 71 -3.41 15.31 -4.47
C PRO A 71 -4.89 14.91 -4.36
N LYS A 72 -5.58 15.34 -3.30
CA LYS A 72 -7.02 15.03 -3.11
C LYS A 72 -7.89 15.48 -4.29
N SER A 73 -7.50 16.55 -4.97
CA SER A 73 -8.18 17.02 -6.18
C SER A 73 -8.20 15.99 -7.32
N PHE A 74 -7.19 15.11 -7.40
CA PHE A 74 -7.12 14.08 -8.44
C PHE A 74 -8.14 12.97 -8.17
N LEU A 75 -8.27 12.52 -6.92
CA LEU A 75 -9.26 11.52 -6.52
C LEU A 75 -10.69 12.05 -6.63
N SER A 76 -10.90 13.34 -6.31
CA SER A 76 -12.21 13.99 -6.46
C SER A 76 -12.73 13.95 -7.90
N ARG A 77 -11.84 14.03 -8.88
CA ARG A 77 -12.19 13.93 -10.32
C ARG A 77 -12.58 12.51 -10.70
N GLU A 78 -11.93 11.48 -10.15
CA GLU A 78 -12.27 10.08 -10.42
C GLU A 78 -13.58 9.67 -9.73
N ALA A 79 -13.81 10.14 -8.50
CA ALA A 79 -15.04 9.86 -7.74
C ALA A 79 -16.32 10.34 -8.44
N GLN A 80 -16.23 11.36 -9.32
CA GLN A 80 -17.35 11.80 -10.15
C GLN A 80 -17.79 10.77 -11.20
N HIS A 81 -16.92 9.80 -11.52
CA HIS A 81 -17.12 8.82 -12.58
C HIS A 81 -17.36 7.39 -12.07
N VAL A 82 -17.19 7.14 -10.76
CA VAL A 82 -17.28 5.79 -10.16
C VAL A 82 -18.16 5.77 -8.90
N GLU A 83 -19.34 5.16 -9.01
CA GLU A 83 -20.16 4.80 -7.85
C GLU A 83 -19.46 3.71 -7.03
N GLY A 84 -18.85 4.07 -5.89
CA GLY A 84 -18.14 3.14 -5.02
C GLY A 84 -16.69 3.50 -4.70
N PHE A 85 -16.26 4.73 -5.01
CA PHE A 85 -14.93 5.24 -4.70
C PHE A 85 -14.49 4.91 -3.26
N ALA A 86 -13.24 4.44 -3.10
CA ALA A 86 -12.72 3.89 -1.85
C ALA A 86 -12.77 4.93 -0.72
N LYS A 87 -13.69 4.74 0.23
CA LYS A 87 -13.82 5.58 1.43
C LYS A 87 -12.69 5.37 2.44
N GLU A 88 -11.86 4.35 2.25
CA GLU A 88 -10.81 3.90 3.17
C GLU A 88 -9.42 4.39 2.73
N CYS A 89 -9.25 5.71 2.60
CA CYS A 89 -7.98 6.32 2.23
C CYS A 89 -7.31 6.94 3.46
N ALA A 90 -5.98 6.77 3.60
CA ALA A 90 -5.20 7.53 4.56
C ALA A 90 -4.91 8.93 4.01
N VAL A 91 -5.09 9.95 4.83
CA VAL A 91 -4.99 11.36 4.43
C VAL A 91 -3.91 12.07 5.24
N VAL A 92 -2.96 12.68 4.56
CA VAL A 92 -1.94 13.56 5.13
C VAL A 92 -2.47 14.99 5.09
N THR A 93 -2.59 15.59 6.27
CA THR A 93 -3.16 16.93 6.47
C THR A 93 -2.14 17.97 6.92
N HIS A 94 -1.01 17.54 7.47
CA HIS A 94 0.03 18.40 8.03
C HIS A 94 1.42 17.89 7.67
N HIS A 95 2.41 18.78 7.59
CA HIS A 95 3.78 18.44 7.15
C HIS A 95 4.85 18.56 8.25
N ARG A 96 4.48 18.95 9.48
CA ARG A 96 5.41 19.15 10.59
C ARG A 96 4.83 18.67 11.92
N LEU A 97 5.70 18.13 12.75
CA LEU A 97 5.47 17.88 14.17
C LEU A 97 6.21 18.95 14.99
N LYS A 98 5.65 19.31 16.14
CA LYS A 98 6.31 20.17 17.14
C LYS A 98 6.40 19.42 18.48
N LEU A 99 7.35 19.82 19.32
CA LEU A 99 7.40 19.33 20.69
C LEU A 99 6.18 19.87 21.45
N THR A 100 5.69 19.09 22.41
CA THR A 100 4.73 19.59 23.40
C THR A 100 5.37 20.69 24.25
N ASP A 101 4.56 21.60 24.77
CA ASP A 101 5.06 22.75 25.55
C ASP A 101 5.81 22.33 26.82
N ASP A 102 5.52 21.14 27.34
CA ASP A 102 6.18 20.49 28.48
C ASP A 102 7.37 19.59 28.08
N GLY A 103 7.68 19.47 26.78
CA GLY A 103 8.77 18.67 26.24
C GLY A 103 8.59 17.15 26.37
N SER A 104 7.42 16.67 26.80
CA SER A 104 7.15 15.24 27.06
C SER A 104 6.86 14.42 25.80
N GLY A 105 6.61 15.06 24.66
CA GLY A 105 6.33 14.36 23.41
C GLY A 105 6.30 15.23 22.17
N VAL A 106 5.74 14.67 21.10
CA VAL A 106 5.55 15.34 19.81
C VAL A 106 4.06 15.39 19.47
N VAL A 107 3.61 16.52 18.93
CA VAL A 107 2.24 16.72 18.45
C VAL A 107 2.27 17.28 17.02
N VAL A 108 1.17 17.09 16.30
CA VAL A 108 0.99 17.72 14.99
C VAL A 108 0.97 19.22 15.17
N ASP A 109 1.78 19.93 14.39
CA ASP A 109 1.80 21.39 14.42
C ASP A 109 0.57 21.94 13.68
N PRO A 110 -0.38 22.61 14.36
CA PRO A 110 -1.59 23.13 13.72
C PRO A 110 -1.31 24.16 12.62
N ASP A 111 -0.19 24.89 12.72
CA ASP A 111 0.20 25.91 11.75
C ASP A 111 0.88 25.32 10.50
N ALA A 112 1.16 24.02 10.52
CA ALA A 112 1.78 23.28 9.41
C ALA A 112 0.75 22.50 8.57
N LYS A 113 -0.50 22.98 8.54
CA LYS A 113 -1.56 22.41 7.72
C LYS A 113 -1.25 22.62 6.23
N LEU A 114 -1.42 21.57 5.44
CA LEU A 114 -1.22 21.64 3.99
C LEU A 114 -2.32 22.46 3.32
N GLU A 115 -1.97 23.21 2.27
CA GLU A 115 -2.94 23.92 1.42
C GLU A 115 -3.91 22.93 0.75
N GLU A 116 -3.38 21.79 0.31
CA GLU A 116 -4.15 20.67 -0.22
C GLU A 116 -3.79 19.37 0.53
N GLU A 117 -4.81 18.62 0.95
CA GLU A 117 -4.62 17.31 1.56
C GLU A 117 -4.03 16.31 0.55
N LEU A 118 -3.06 15.52 1.00
CA LEU A 118 -2.45 14.48 0.19
C LEU A 118 -2.98 13.12 0.62
N ILE A 119 -3.33 12.29 -0.34
CA ILE A 119 -3.82 10.94 -0.12
C ILE A 119 -2.67 9.96 -0.28
N VAL A 120 -2.47 9.07 0.68
CA VAL A 120 -1.57 7.92 0.49
C VAL A 120 -2.25 6.98 -0.48
N ARG A 121 -1.59 6.63 -1.60
CA ARG A 121 -2.25 5.93 -2.71
C ARG A 121 -2.98 4.65 -2.24
N PRO A 122 -4.30 4.53 -2.48
CA PRO A 122 -5.00 3.26 -2.39
C PRO A 122 -4.87 2.44 -3.68
N THR A 123 -4.53 3.14 -4.76
CA THR A 123 -4.31 2.70 -6.13
C THR A 123 -3.63 3.85 -6.91
N SER A 124 -2.96 3.58 -8.03
CA SER A 124 -2.13 4.58 -8.74
C SER A 124 -2.79 5.20 -9.98
N GLU A 125 -3.99 4.80 -10.36
CA GLU A 125 -4.67 5.16 -11.61
C GLU A 125 -4.73 6.67 -11.80
N THR A 126 -5.19 7.42 -10.79
CA THR A 126 -5.34 8.88 -10.89
C THR A 126 -4.03 9.61 -11.18
N ILE A 127 -2.94 9.22 -10.52
CA ILE A 127 -1.63 9.84 -10.73
C ILE A 127 -1.00 9.38 -12.05
N ILE A 128 -1.13 8.09 -12.39
CA ILE A 128 -0.62 7.53 -13.64
C ILE A 128 -1.32 8.15 -14.84
N TRP A 129 -2.66 8.20 -14.86
CA TRP A 129 -3.44 8.76 -15.96
C TRP A 129 -3.23 10.26 -16.12
N HIS A 130 -3.03 10.98 -15.00
CA HIS A 130 -2.66 12.39 -15.06
C HIS A 130 -1.33 12.56 -15.80
N THR A 131 -0.31 11.77 -15.46
CA THR A 131 1.00 11.82 -16.12
C THR A 131 0.97 11.30 -17.55
N TYR A 132 0.18 10.26 -17.84
CA TYR A 132 0.07 9.69 -19.18
C TYR A 132 -0.49 10.67 -20.20
N ARG A 133 -1.34 11.62 -19.76
CA ARG A 133 -1.80 12.73 -20.59
C ARG A 133 -0.64 13.53 -21.18
N ASP A 134 0.44 13.68 -20.44
CA ASP A 134 1.62 14.42 -20.88
C ASP A 134 2.56 13.54 -21.71
N TRP A 135 2.60 12.23 -21.46
CA TRP A 135 3.46 11.30 -22.19
C TRP A 135 2.89 10.88 -23.56
N ILE A 136 1.56 10.83 -23.71
CA ILE A 136 0.89 10.38 -24.93
C ILE A 136 0.38 11.61 -25.69
N GLN A 137 1.14 12.05 -26.69
CA GLN A 137 0.80 13.18 -27.56
C GLN A 137 0.39 12.75 -28.97
N SER A 138 0.72 11.52 -29.36
CA SER A 138 0.44 10.94 -30.67
C SER A 138 0.12 9.45 -30.57
N TYR A 139 -0.52 8.91 -31.61
CA TYR A 139 -0.70 7.46 -31.75
C TYR A 139 0.64 6.70 -31.79
N ARG A 140 1.74 7.38 -32.11
CA ARG A 140 3.10 6.81 -32.15
C ARG A 140 3.69 6.53 -30.77
N ASP A 141 3.17 7.18 -29.73
CA ASP A 141 3.61 6.95 -28.34
C ASP A 141 2.99 5.67 -27.75
N LEU A 142 2.14 5.00 -28.52
CA LEU A 142 1.45 3.77 -28.14
C LEU A 142 2.07 2.54 -28.83
N PRO A 143 2.07 1.36 -28.17
CA PRO A 143 1.55 1.11 -26.82
C PRO A 143 2.50 1.59 -25.71
N LEU A 144 1.92 2.14 -24.64
CA LEU A 144 2.64 2.49 -23.42
C LEU A 144 2.40 1.39 -22.37
N LEU A 145 3.45 0.61 -22.07
CA LEU A 145 3.39 -0.56 -21.19
C LEU A 145 4.26 -0.31 -19.95
N ILE A 146 3.64 0.11 -18.85
CA ILE A 146 4.34 0.42 -17.59
C ILE A 146 3.93 -0.53 -16.48
N ASN A 147 4.91 -0.94 -15.68
CA ASN A 147 4.70 -1.65 -14.43
C ASN A 147 5.26 -0.85 -13.24
N GLN A 148 4.66 -0.99 -12.06
CA GLN A 148 5.15 -0.41 -10.82
C GLN A 148 5.05 -1.44 -9.69
N TRP A 149 6.18 -1.76 -9.07
CA TRP A 149 6.23 -2.51 -7.80
C TRP A 149 6.22 -1.53 -6.64
N ALA A 150 5.14 -1.48 -5.88
CA ALA A 150 5.07 -0.56 -4.75
C ALA A 150 3.92 -0.92 -3.80
N ASN A 151 4.03 -0.46 -2.54
CA ASN A 151 2.97 -0.67 -1.56
C ASN A 151 1.80 0.28 -1.79
N VAL A 152 0.60 -0.13 -1.42
CA VAL A 152 -0.59 0.71 -1.38
C VAL A 152 -1.20 0.69 0.03
N VAL A 153 -1.98 1.72 0.36
CA VAL A 153 -2.64 1.82 1.66
C VAL A 153 -4.16 1.90 1.47
N ARG A 154 -4.87 0.93 2.04
CA ARG A 154 -6.33 0.90 2.13
C ARG A 154 -6.70 0.69 3.58
N TRP A 155 -7.47 1.60 4.17
CA TRP A 155 -7.71 1.64 5.61
C TRP A 155 -8.67 0.54 6.09
N GLU A 156 -8.14 -0.68 6.19
CA GLU A 156 -8.91 -1.88 6.44
C GLU A 156 -9.26 -2.08 7.92
N MET A 157 -10.54 -2.34 8.20
CA MET A 157 -11.02 -2.57 9.57
C MET A 157 -10.78 -4.01 10.07
N ARG A 158 -10.79 -4.99 9.16
CA ARG A 158 -10.62 -6.43 9.47
C ARG A 158 -9.46 -7.02 8.68
N THR A 159 -8.33 -7.20 9.34
CA THR A 159 -7.10 -7.65 8.68
C THR A 159 -6.75 -9.10 8.98
N ARG A 160 -6.03 -9.71 8.04
CA ARG A 160 -5.46 -11.05 8.11
C ARG A 160 -4.12 -11.04 7.34
N PRO A 161 -2.99 -11.39 7.96
CA PRO A 161 -1.67 -11.31 7.33
C PRO A 161 -1.63 -11.93 5.93
N PHE A 162 -0.99 -11.23 5.00
CA PHE A 162 -0.90 -11.54 3.55
C PHE A 162 -2.22 -11.60 2.76
N LEU A 163 -3.37 -11.84 3.40
CA LEU A 163 -4.66 -11.93 2.69
C LEU A 163 -5.39 -10.59 2.62
N ARG A 164 -5.30 -9.78 3.69
CA ARG A 164 -5.98 -8.49 3.79
C ARG A 164 -5.29 -7.62 4.85
N THR A 165 -4.54 -6.62 4.44
CA THR A 165 -3.82 -5.71 5.35
C THR A 165 -4.08 -4.26 4.96
N ALA A 166 -3.79 -3.34 5.89
CA ALA A 166 -3.98 -1.92 5.65
C ALA A 166 -2.92 -1.34 4.69
N GLU A 167 -1.71 -1.89 4.77
CA GLU A 167 -0.61 -1.67 3.83
C GLU A 167 -0.25 -3.03 3.22
N PHE A 168 -0.08 -3.09 1.89
CA PHE A 168 0.34 -4.29 1.17
C PHE A 168 1.05 -3.93 -0.13
#